data_AF-A0A1F4EFR6-F1
#
_entry.id   AF-A0A1F4EFR6-F1
#
_cell.length_a   1.000
_cell.length_b   1.000
_cell.length_c   1.000
_cell.angle_alpha   90.00
_cell.angle_beta   90.00
_cell.angle_gamma   90.00
#
_symmetry.space_group_name_H-M   'P 1'
#
loop_
_entity.id
_entity.type
_entity.pdbx_description
1 polymer ?
#
loop_
_entity_poly.entity_id
_entity_poly.type
_entity_poly.pdbx_seq_one_letter_code
_entity_poly.pdbx_strand_id
1 'polypeptide(L)'
;MPIEAPKYRFTRSMAGGAPEEAGVYALWKGDELIFLGRASNAVTIRACLVAHLDGSCPCTRQATHYTWELSLQPATREAEALREFQSRFGRLPRCNGEAA
;
A
#
# COMPACT_ATOMS: atom_id res chain seq x y z
N MET A 1 -2.83 -14.23 1.31
CA MET A 1 -3.06 -12.78 1.56
C MET A 1 -2.83 -12.08 0.24
N PRO A 2 -3.47 -10.93 -0.07
CA PRO A 2 -3.34 -10.31 -1.39
C PRO A 2 -1.90 -9.88 -1.73
N ILE A 3 -1.03 -9.71 -0.72
CA ILE A 3 0.42 -9.55 -0.88
C ILE A 3 1.10 -10.51 0.10
N GLU A 4 1.97 -11.39 -0.40
CA GLU A 4 2.70 -12.42 0.37
C GLU A 4 4.06 -11.88 0.87
N ALA A 5 4.06 -10.70 1.46
CA ALA A 5 5.28 -10.07 1.98
C ALA A 5 5.14 -9.71 3.47
N PRO A 6 6.26 -9.74 4.23
CA PRO A 6 6.27 -9.41 5.64
C PRO A 6 5.71 -8.00 5.90
N LYS A 7 4.92 -7.87 6.98
CA LYS A 7 4.41 -6.58 7.45
C LYS A 7 5.49 -5.86 8.24
N TYR A 8 5.88 -4.68 7.78
CA TYR A 8 6.82 -3.79 8.46
C TYR A 8 6.07 -2.70 9.23
N ARG A 9 6.61 -2.23 10.36
CA ARG A 9 6.00 -1.11 11.09
C ARG A 9 6.03 0.17 10.26
N PHE A 10 4.89 0.83 10.15
CA PHE A 10 4.77 2.05 9.35
C PHE A 10 5.29 3.26 10.11
N THR A 11 6.61 3.44 10.02
CA THR A 11 7.37 4.54 10.64
C THR A 11 8.31 5.13 9.61
N ARG A 12 8.70 6.40 9.77
CA ARG A 12 9.59 7.10 8.82
C ARG A 12 10.91 6.38 8.61
N SER A 13 11.51 5.85 9.67
CA SER A 13 12.77 5.09 9.58
C SER A 13 12.64 3.82 8.76
N MET A 14 11.56 3.04 8.96
CA MET A 14 11.32 1.80 8.22
C MET A 14 10.95 2.08 6.76
N ALA A 15 10.04 3.04 6.53
CA ALA A 15 9.66 3.46 5.19
C ALA A 15 10.86 3.96 4.39
N GLY A 16 11.83 4.62 5.03
CA GLY A 16 13.09 5.03 4.39
C GLY A 16 13.96 3.88 3.88
N GLY A 17 13.83 2.68 4.45
CA GLY A 17 14.48 1.46 3.98
C GLY A 17 13.67 0.66 2.97
N ALA A 18 12.50 1.15 2.54
CA ALA A 18 11.71 0.50 1.50
C ALA A 18 12.38 0.64 0.12
N PRO A 19 12.04 -0.25 -0.83
CA PRO A 19 12.59 -0.23 -2.18
C PRO A 19 12.36 1.10 -2.92
N GLU A 20 13.33 1.49 -3.72
CA GLU A 20 13.27 2.61 -4.68
C GLU A 20 12.81 2.16 -6.07
N GLU A 21 12.01 1.09 -6.13
CA GLU A 21 11.56 0.47 -7.36
C GLU A 21 10.05 0.59 -7.54
N ALA A 22 9.59 0.25 -8.75
CA ALA A 22 8.17 0.13 -9.07
C ALA A 22 7.56 -1.14 -8.46
N GLY A 23 6.26 -1.05 -8.13
CA GLY A 23 5.53 -2.17 -7.56
C GLY A 23 4.24 -1.74 -6.93
N VAL A 24 3.73 -2.57 -6.02
CA VAL A 24 2.52 -2.27 -5.24
C VAL A 24 2.88 -2.19 -3.76
N TYR A 25 2.15 -1.36 -3.03
CA TYR A 25 2.29 -1.23 -1.59
C TYR A 25 0.93 -1.21 -0.93
N ALA A 26 0.89 -1.70 0.30
CA ALA A 26 -0.32 -1.80 1.09
C ALA A 26 -0.08 -1.27 2.49
N LEU A 27 -1.07 -0.55 3.02
CA LEU A 27 -1.08 0.00 4.37
C LEU A 27 -2.12 -0.73 5.21
N TRP A 28 -1.76 -1.02 6.45
CA TRP A 28 -2.51 -1.86 7.37
C TRP A 28 -2.73 -1.20 8.71
N LYS A 29 -3.92 -1.36 9.27
CA LYS A 29 -4.23 -1.03 10.67
C LYS A 29 -4.42 -2.32 11.44
N GLY A 30 -3.41 -2.73 12.21
CA GLY A 30 -3.32 -4.09 12.75
C GLY A 30 -3.32 -5.12 11.62
N ASP A 31 -4.36 -5.95 11.58
CA ASP A 31 -4.55 -6.97 10.55
C ASP A 31 -5.48 -6.56 9.40
N GLU A 32 -6.10 -5.38 9.49
CA GLU A 32 -6.96 -4.87 8.42
C GLU A 32 -6.15 -4.13 7.35
N LEU A 33 -6.29 -4.55 6.09
CA LEU A 33 -5.81 -3.79 4.94
C LEU A 33 -6.71 -2.55 4.76
N ILE A 34 -6.14 -1.36 4.97
CA ILE A 34 -6.90 -0.11 4.87
C ILE A 34 -6.66 0.62 3.55
N PHE A 35 -5.49 0.41 2.93
CA PHE A 35 -5.14 1.04 1.66
C PHE A 35 -4.23 0.13 0.83
N LEU A 36 -4.42 0.16 -0.49
CA LEU A 36 -3.58 -0.50 -1.47
C LEU A 36 -3.31 0.50 -2.59
N GLY A 37 -2.04 0.71 -2.93
CA GLY A 37 -1.63 1.64 -3.97
C GLY A 37 -0.51 1.08 -4.83
N ARG A 38 -0.26 1.74 -5.95
CA ARG A 38 0.85 1.43 -6.85
C ARG A 38 1.94 2.50 -6.86
N ALA A 39 3.15 2.05 -7.08
CA ALA A 39 4.34 2.84 -7.33
C ALA A 39 4.87 2.56 -8.75
N SER A 40 5.58 3.52 -9.31
CA SER A 40 6.17 3.46 -10.65
C SER A 40 7.65 3.86 -10.60
N ASN A 41 8.36 3.74 -11.72
CA ASN A 41 9.76 4.15 -11.79
C ASN A 41 9.96 5.66 -11.54
N ALA A 42 8.92 6.48 -11.76
CA ALA A 42 8.97 7.92 -11.47
C ALA A 42 8.66 8.24 -10.00
N VAL A 43 7.79 7.45 -9.36
CA VAL A 43 7.39 7.60 -7.96
C VAL A 43 7.45 6.24 -7.29
N THR A 44 8.57 5.99 -6.63
CA THR A 44 8.94 4.69 -6.07
C THR A 44 8.10 4.29 -4.87
N ILE A 45 8.14 3.01 -4.49
CA ILE A 45 7.44 2.51 -3.29
C ILE A 45 7.83 3.33 -2.06
N ARG A 46 9.12 3.59 -1.87
CA ARG A 46 9.63 4.46 -0.80
C ARG A 46 9.00 5.85 -0.84
N ALA A 47 8.97 6.50 -2.00
CA ALA A 47 8.41 7.84 -2.14
C ALA A 47 6.92 7.89 -1.77
N CYS A 48 6.14 6.91 -2.22
CA CYS A 48 4.72 6.80 -1.86
C CYS A 48 4.53 6.62 -0.33
N LEU A 49 5.27 5.69 0.28
CA LEU A 49 5.17 5.42 1.71
C LEU A 49 5.54 6.65 2.56
N VAL A 50 6.59 7.38 2.18
CA VAL A 50 6.99 8.62 2.85
C VAL A 50 5.91 9.70 2.69
N ALA A 51 5.32 9.86 1.51
CA ALA A 51 4.25 10.83 1.29
C ALA A 51 3.01 10.57 2.18
N HIS A 52 2.67 9.30 2.43
CA HIS A 52 1.60 8.94 3.37
C HIS A 52 1.95 9.30 4.82
N LEU A 53 3.21 9.15 5.23
CA LEU A 53 3.68 9.58 6.55
C LEU A 53 3.68 11.10 6.71
N ASP A 54 3.98 11.82 5.63
CA ASP A 54 3.95 13.29 5.59
C ASP A 54 2.52 13.85 5.51
N GLY A 55 1.50 12.98 5.51
CA GLY A 55 0.10 13.35 5.65
C GLY A 55 -0.63 13.61 4.34
N SER A 56 -0.11 13.13 3.20
CA SER A 56 -0.74 13.30 1.89
C SER A 56 -2.17 12.71 1.81
N CYS A 57 -2.52 11.76 2.68
CA CYS A 57 -3.87 11.21 2.76
C CYS A 57 -4.32 11.02 4.23
N PRO A 58 -5.29 11.80 4.73
CA PRO A 58 -5.75 11.73 6.11
C PRO A 58 -6.25 10.35 6.55
N CYS A 59 -6.91 9.59 5.66
CA CYS A 59 -7.42 8.25 5.99
C CYS A 59 -6.29 7.27 6.32
N THR A 60 -5.18 7.35 5.57
CA THR A 60 -4.03 6.46 5.75
C THR A 60 -3.18 6.75 6.98
N ARG A 61 -3.41 7.86 7.69
CA ARG A 61 -2.67 8.25 8.89
C ARG A 61 -2.80 7.24 10.05
N GLN A 62 -3.87 6.43 10.04
CA GLN A 62 -4.10 5.38 11.03
C GLN A 62 -3.37 4.07 10.71
N ALA A 63 -2.60 4.02 9.62
CA ALA A 63 -1.80 2.86 9.26
C ALA A 63 -0.72 2.61 10.33
N THR A 64 -0.64 1.36 10.75
CA THR A 64 0.31 0.84 11.74
C THR A 64 1.42 0.03 11.10
N HIS A 65 1.13 -0.61 9.97
CA HIS A 65 2.06 -1.45 9.23
C HIS A 65 1.94 -1.19 7.73
N TYR A 66 2.98 -1.53 6.98
CA TYR A 66 2.97 -1.53 5.54
C TYR A 66 3.60 -2.83 5.00
N THR A 67 3.27 -3.15 3.77
CA THR A 67 3.89 -4.22 2.99
C THR A 67 4.08 -3.72 1.56
N TRP A 68 4.95 -4.37 0.81
CA TRP A 68 5.21 -4.02 -0.58
C TRP A 68 5.58 -5.27 -1.37
N GLU A 69 5.36 -5.20 -2.67
CA GLU A 69 5.71 -6.24 -3.63
C GLU A 69 6.25 -5.55 -4.90
N LEU A 70 7.44 -5.95 -5.33
CA LEU A 70 8.02 -5.45 -6.57
C LEU A 70 7.24 -6.01 -7.75
N SER A 71 6.95 -5.17 -8.74
CA SER A 71 6.23 -5.61 -9.94
C SER A 71 6.61 -4.79 -11.15
N LEU A 72 6.83 -5.47 -12.28
CA LEU A 72 7.01 -4.85 -13.59
C LEU A 72 5.70 -4.28 -14.15
N GLN A 73 4.55 -4.72 -13.63
CA GLN A 73 3.21 -4.30 -14.07
C GLN A 73 2.38 -3.85 -12.86
N PRO A 74 2.78 -2.75 -12.18
CA PRO A 74 2.19 -2.36 -10.90
C PRO A 74 0.71 -2.00 -11.00
N ALA A 75 0.25 -1.48 -12.14
CA ALA A 75 -1.18 -1.19 -12.36
C ALA A 75 -2.04 -2.46 -12.45
N THR A 76 -1.57 -3.47 -13.19
CA THR A 76 -2.26 -4.76 -13.28
C THR A 76 -2.30 -5.42 -11.91
N ARG A 77 -1.16 -5.44 -11.20
CA ARG A 77 -1.06 -6.08 -9.89
C ARG A 77 -1.93 -5.42 -8.83
N GLU A 78 -1.99 -4.09 -8.81
CA GLU A 78 -2.90 -3.34 -7.93
C GLU A 78 -4.36 -3.72 -8.19
N ALA A 79 -4.76 -3.76 -9.47
CA ALA A 79 -6.13 -4.11 -9.84
C ALA A 79 -6.49 -5.55 -9.45
N GLU A 80 -5.56 -6.50 -9.59
CA GLU A 80 -5.74 -7.88 -9.12
C GLU A 80 -5.89 -7.94 -7.61
N ALA A 81 -4.98 -7.32 -6.85
CA ALA A 81 -5.04 -7.35 -5.40
C ALA A 81 -6.30 -6.64 -4.84
N LEU A 82 -6.77 -5.57 -5.48
CA LEU A 82 -8.06 -4.94 -5.15
C LEU A 82 -9.23 -5.88 -5.44
N ARG A 83 -9.23 -6.56 -6.59
CA ARG A 83 -10.27 -7.54 -6.96
C ARG A 83 -10.28 -8.73 -6.00
N GLU A 84 -9.13 -9.26 -5.62
CA GLU A 84 -9.00 -10.34 -4.64
C GLU A 84 -9.56 -9.91 -3.28
N PHE A 85 -9.23 -8.69 -2.82
CA PHE A 85 -9.78 -8.15 -1.58
C PHE A 85 -11.30 -7.96 -1.67
N GLN A 86 -11.79 -7.37 -2.76
CA GLN A 86 -13.23 -7.15 -2.97
C GLN A 86 -14.00 -8.47 -3.06
N SER A 87 -13.47 -9.48 -3.74
CA SER A 87 -14.07 -10.81 -3.83
C SER A 87 -14.18 -11.46 -2.45
N ARG A 88 -13.15 -11.30 -1.61
CA ARG A 88 -13.11 -11.92 -0.27
C ARG A 88 -13.96 -11.18 0.77
N PHE A 89 -14.01 -9.85 0.73
CA PHE A 89 -14.63 -9.04 1.77
C PHE A 89 -15.90 -8.28 1.31
N GLY A 90 -16.26 -8.37 0.03
CA GLY A 90 -17.41 -7.69 -0.57
C GLY A 90 -17.26 -6.17 -0.70
N ARG A 91 -16.08 -5.61 -0.41
CA ARG A 91 -15.79 -4.17 -0.42
C ARG A 91 -14.34 -3.88 -0.77
N LEU A 92 -14.04 -2.65 -1.19
CA LEU A 92 -12.67 -2.17 -1.32
C LEU A 92 -12.06 -1.85 0.07
N PRO A 93 -10.72 -1.74 0.17
CA PRO A 93 -10.08 -1.21 1.37
C PRO A 93 -10.64 0.16 1.72
N ARG A 94 -10.80 0.43 3.02
CA ARG A 94 -11.55 1.59 3.51
C ARG A 94 -11.06 2.92 2.91
N CYS A 95 -9.74 3.13 2.85
CA CYS A 95 -9.16 4.36 2.34
C CYS A 95 -9.04 4.40 0.81
N ASN A 96 -9.23 3.28 0.10
CA ASN A 96 -9.27 3.27 -1.36
C ASN A 96 -10.58 3.85 -1.90
N GLY A 97 -11.69 3.70 -1.17
CA GLY A 97 -12.98 4.26 -1.57
C GLY A 97 -13.09 5.77 -1.37
N GLU A 98 -12.29 6.36 -0.48
CA GLU A 98 -12.24 7.81 -0.21
C GLU A 98 -11.22 8.55 -1.10
N ALA A 99 -10.41 7.82 -1.87
CA ALA A 99 -9.43 8.35 -2.80
C ALA A 99 -9.97 8.48 -4.24
N ALA A 100 -11.26 8.20 -4.45
CA ALA A 100 -11.96 8.26 -5.74
C ALA A 100 -12.59 9.63 -5.99
#